data_AF-A0A2K9PN19-F1
#
_entry.id   AF-A0A2K9PN19-F1
#
_cell.length_a   1.000
_cell.length_b   1.000
_cell.length_c   1.000
_cell.angle_alpha   90.00
_cell.angle_beta   90.00
_cell.angle_gamma   90.00
#
_symmetry.space_group_name_H-M   'P 1'
#
loop_
_entity.id
_entity.type
_entity.pdbx_description
1 polymer ?
#
loop_
_entity_poly.entity_id
_entity_poly.type
_entity_poly.pdbx_seq_one_letter_code
_entity_poly.pdbx_strand_id
1 'polypeptide(L)'
;MELLSTDQDLEPLPESKVFEYIKPEGILNSNYKKLVTKNLNQITSQTLFGIKQRLKNSQHKFTSGAETLLKVSVFATILITIFS
;
A
#
# COMPACT_ATOMS: atom_id res chain seq x y z
N MET A 1 -29.12 -14.49 44.67
CA MET A 1 -29.67 -15.71 44.06
C MET A 1 -28.52 -16.68 43.92
N GLU A 2 -28.56 -17.76 44.67
CA GLU A 2 -27.52 -18.78 44.67
C GLU A 2 -27.87 -19.81 43.60
N LEU A 3 -26.97 -20.02 42.64
CA LEU A 3 -27.20 -20.97 41.55
C LEU A 3 -26.78 -22.35 42.03
N LEU A 4 -27.79 -23.18 42.26
CA LEU A 4 -27.70 -24.60 42.54
C LEU A 4 -27.09 -25.31 41.31
N SER A 5 -25.82 -25.70 41.39
CA SER A 5 -25.13 -26.47 40.36
C SER A 5 -25.64 -27.90 40.37
N THR A 6 -26.52 -28.24 39.42
CA THR A 6 -26.81 -29.63 39.08
C THR A 6 -25.63 -30.18 38.29
N ASP A 7 -24.97 -31.20 38.83
CA ASP A 7 -23.98 -32.01 38.13
C ASP A 7 -24.64 -32.65 36.90
N GLN A 8 -24.41 -32.05 35.73
CA GLN A 8 -24.61 -32.72 34.46
C GLN A 8 -23.26 -33.28 34.03
N ASP A 9 -23.20 -34.61 33.91
CA ASP A 9 -22.10 -35.34 33.27
C ASP A 9 -21.87 -34.78 31.86
N LEU A 10 -20.91 -33.86 31.72
CA LEU A 10 -20.44 -33.38 30.43
C LEU A 10 -19.40 -34.36 29.87
N GLU A 11 -19.70 -34.86 28.68
CA GLU A 11 -18.83 -35.66 27.82
C GLU A 11 -17.41 -35.03 27.74
N PRO A 12 -16.31 -35.81 27.82
CA PRO A 12 -14.97 -35.24 27.88
C PRO A 12 -14.64 -34.44 26.62
N LEU A 13 -14.33 -33.15 26.83
CA LEU A 13 -13.88 -32.22 25.81
C LEU A 13 -12.69 -32.84 25.03
N PRO A 14 -12.71 -32.85 23.69
CA PRO A 14 -11.62 -33.42 22.92
C PRO A 14 -10.31 -32.71 23.25
N GLU A 15 -9.27 -33.50 23.55
CA GLU A 15 -7.94 -33.03 23.94
C GLU A 15 -7.50 -31.85 23.07
N SER A 16 -7.08 -30.76 23.73
CA SER A 16 -6.64 -29.56 23.06
C SER A 16 -5.45 -29.90 22.18
N LYS A 17 -5.68 -30.00 20.86
CA LYS A 17 -4.60 -29.93 19.89
C LYS A 17 -3.82 -28.66 20.21
N VAL A 18 -2.54 -28.84 20.50
CA VAL A 18 -1.57 -27.75 20.66
C VAL A 18 -1.62 -26.97 19.34
N PHE A 19 -2.45 -25.93 19.31
CA PHE A 19 -2.38 -24.92 18.28
C PHE A 19 -1.06 -24.22 18.56
N GLU A 20 -0.04 -24.62 17.80
CA GLU A 20 1.19 -23.88 17.62
C GLU A 20 0.82 -22.41 17.57
N TYR A 21 1.36 -21.63 18.50
CA TYR A 21 0.98 -20.25 18.75
C TYR A 21 1.17 -19.44 17.45
N ILE A 22 0.13 -19.37 16.62
CA ILE A 22 0.11 -18.51 15.45
C ILE A 22 0.03 -17.12 16.05
N LYS A 23 1.21 -16.51 16.22
CA LYS A 23 1.34 -15.09 16.55
C LYS A 23 0.35 -14.37 15.66
N PRO A 24 -0.55 -13.52 16.18
CA PRO A 24 -1.42 -12.73 15.33
C PRO A 24 -0.52 -11.75 14.58
N GLU A 25 0.02 -12.20 13.45
CA GLU A 25 0.67 -11.34 12.49
C GLU A 25 -0.44 -10.40 12.07
N GLY A 26 -0.39 -9.17 12.60
CA GLY A 26 -1.45 -8.20 12.43
C GLY A 26 -1.87 -8.07 10.97
N ILE A 27 -3.06 -7.51 10.76
CA ILE A 27 -3.72 -7.41 9.43
C ILE A 27 -2.75 -6.90 8.34
N LEU A 28 -1.78 -6.06 8.72
CA LEU A 28 -0.72 -5.54 7.87
C LEU A 28 0.56 -6.40 7.91
N ASN A 29 0.44 -7.68 7.56
CA ASN A 29 1.61 -8.56 7.43
C ASN A 29 2.30 -8.41 6.07
N SER A 30 3.50 -9.00 5.93
CA SER A 30 4.29 -8.93 4.69
C SER A 30 3.58 -9.52 3.47
N ASN A 31 2.70 -10.51 3.71
CA ASN A 31 1.89 -11.15 2.70
C ASN A 31 0.77 -10.21 2.22
N TYR A 32 0.10 -9.52 3.14
CA TYR A 32 -0.87 -8.47 2.85
C TYR A 32 -0.24 -7.34 2.02
N LYS A 33 0.97 -6.90 2.38
CA LYS A 33 1.72 -5.89 1.60
C LYS A 33 1.94 -6.33 0.16
N LYS A 34 2.39 -7.57 -0.06
CA LYS A 34 2.60 -8.12 -1.41
C LYS A 34 1.29 -8.17 -2.20
N LEU A 35 0.21 -8.62 -1.56
CA LEU A 35 -1.11 -8.74 -2.18
C LEU A 35 -1.69 -7.38 -2.56
N VAL A 36 -1.60 -6.38 -1.69
CA VAL A 36 -2.00 -5.00 -1.99
C VAL A 36 -1.16 -4.41 -3.11
N THR A 37 0.17 -4.61 -3.10
CA THR A 37 1.06 -4.10 -4.16
C THR A 37 0.74 -4.73 -5.52
N LYS A 38 0.49 -6.05 -5.54
CA LYS A 38 0.07 -6.76 -6.76
C LYS A 38 -1.26 -6.23 -7.28
N ASN A 39 -2.25 -6.03 -6.40
CA ASN A 39 -3.53 -5.46 -6.77
C ASN A 39 -3.37 -4.03 -7.30
N LEU A 40 -2.64 -3.16 -6.61
CA LEU A 40 -2.36 -1.79 -7.05
C LEU A 40 -1.72 -1.73 -8.44
N ASN A 41 -0.80 -2.65 -8.74
CA ASN A 41 -0.16 -2.74 -10.05
C ASN A 41 -1.07 -3.36 -11.12
N GLN A 42 -2.01 -4.23 -10.73
CA GLN A 42 -3.03 -4.82 -11.61
C GLN A 42 -4.27 -3.93 -11.79
N ILE A 43 -4.42 -2.83 -11.03
CA ILE A 43 -5.52 -1.88 -11.22
C ILE A 43 -5.49 -1.41 -12.67
N THR A 44 -6.50 -1.86 -13.42
CA THR A 44 -6.63 -1.58 -14.83
C THR A 44 -6.81 -0.07 -15.00
N SER A 45 -6.08 0.48 -15.97
CA SER A 45 -6.10 1.91 -16.33
C SER A 45 -7.46 2.44 -16.77
N GLN A 46 -8.46 1.57 -16.92
CA GLN A 46 -9.85 1.90 -17.28
C GLN A 46 -10.74 2.20 -16.07
N THR A 47 -10.29 1.93 -14.84
CA THR A 47 -11.06 2.30 -13.64
C THR A 47 -10.95 3.80 -13.36
N LEU A 48 -12.00 4.42 -12.84
CA LEU A 48 -12.01 5.86 -12.49
C LEU A 48 -10.85 6.22 -11.55
N PHE A 49 -10.56 5.35 -10.58
CA PHE A 49 -9.42 5.49 -9.68
C PHE A 49 -8.08 5.38 -10.42
N GLY A 50 -7.91 4.39 -11.30
CA GLY A 50 -6.70 4.22 -12.11
C GLY A 50 -6.42 5.41 -13.02
N ILE A 51 -7.46 5.98 -13.64
CA ILE A 51 -7.36 7.19 -14.48
C ILE A 51 -6.89 8.38 -13.64
N LYS A 52 -7.53 8.61 -12.48
CA LYS A 52 -7.17 9.71 -11.56
C LYS A 52 -5.73 9.56 -11.03
N GLN A 53 -5.35 8.35 -10.63
CA GLN A 53 -4.01 8.01 -10.16
C GLN A 53 -2.96 8.29 -11.24
N ARG A 54 -3.23 7.88 -12.49
CA ARG A 54 -2.32 8.06 -13.63
C ARG A 54 -2.16 9.54 -14.00
N LEU A 55 -3.26 10.30 -14.01
CA LEU A 55 -3.21 11.74 -14.27
C LEU A 55 -2.36 12.47 -13.21
N LYS A 56 -2.56 12.14 -11.93
CA LYS A 56 -1.78 12.72 -10.81
C LYS A 56 -0.29 12.37 -10.92
N ASN A 57 0.04 11.13 -11.25
CA ASN A 57 1.43 10.69 -11.44
C ASN A 57 2.07 11.39 -12.65
N SER A 58 1.32 11.58 -13.74
CA SER A 58 1.80 12.28 -14.94
C SER A 58 2.16 13.73 -14.64
N GLN A 59 1.30 14.45 -13.90
CA GLN A 59 1.58 15.84 -13.50
C GLN A 59 2.88 15.98 -12.68
N HIS A 60 3.15 15.04 -11.77
CA HIS A 60 4.41 15.03 -11.01
C HIS A 60 5.65 14.80 -11.90
N LYS A 61 5.54 13.97 -12.93
CA LYS A 61 6.64 13.75 -13.88
C LYS A 61 6.89 14.99 -14.74
N PHE A 62 5.82 15.63 -15.21
CA PHE A 62 5.92 16.83 -16.03
C PHE A 62 6.45 18.04 -15.25
N THR A 63 6.07 18.26 -13.99
CA THR A 63 6.60 19.39 -13.20
C THR A 63 8.10 19.26 -12.99
N SER A 64 8.59 18.07 -12.62
CA SER A 64 10.02 17.84 -12.38
C SER A 64 10.85 17.98 -13.66
N GLY A 65 10.37 17.43 -14.78
CA GLY A 65 11.05 17.56 -16.08
C GLY A 65 11.03 19.00 -16.63
N ALA A 66 9.88 19.68 -16.56
CA ALA A 66 9.73 21.03 -17.07
C ALA A 66 10.57 22.05 -16.28
N GLU A 67 10.64 21.92 -14.95
CA GLU A 67 11.46 22.79 -14.10
C GLU A 67 12.95 22.69 -14.46
N THR A 68 13.46 21.48 -14.64
CA THR A 68 14.86 21.27 -15.02
C THR A 68 15.17 21.81 -16.42
N LEU A 69 14.31 21.52 -17.41
CA LEU A 69 14.42 22.05 -18.77
C LEU A 69 14.40 23.58 -18.81
N LEU A 70 13.50 24.21 -18.06
CA LEU A 70 13.41 25.67 -17.97
C LEU A 70 14.71 26.25 -17.40
N LYS A 71 15.22 25.67 -16.31
CA LYS A 71 16.44 26.14 -15.65
C LYS A 71 17.68 26.00 -16.56
N VAL A 72 17.81 24.87 -17.26
CA VAL A 72 18.90 24.63 -18.22
C VAL A 72 18.80 25.60 -19.40
N SER A 73 17.59 25.83 -19.93
CA SER A 73 17.37 26.76 -21.03
C SER A 73 17.80 28.19 -20.66
N VAL A 74 17.39 28.68 -19.48
CA VAL A 74 17.80 30.01 -19.00
C VAL A 74 19.32 30.10 -18.87
N PHE A 75 19.97 29.11 -18.24
CA PHE A 75 21.43 29.08 -18.13
C PHE A 75 22.13 29.10 -19.49
N ALA A 76 21.64 28.32 -20.46
CA ALA A 76 22.21 28.29 -21.79
C ALA A 76 22.07 29.65 -22.50
N THR A 77 20.93 30.32 -22.38
CA THR A 77 20.74 31.66 -22.97
C THR A 77 21.72 32.68 -22.39
N ILE A 78 21.93 32.67 -21.07
CA ILE A 78 22.88 33.57 -20.40
C ILE A 78 24.31 33.32 -20.91
N LEU A 79 24.73 32.05 -21.00
CA LEU A 79 26.05 31.71 -21.53
C LEU A 79 26.21 32.17 -22.98
N ILE A 80 25.21 31.93 -23.84
CA ILE A 80 25.24 32.41 -25.22
C ILE A 80 25.36 33.94 -25.24
N THR A 81 24.60 34.67 -24.43
CA THR A 81 24.71 36.15 -24.42
C THR A 81 26.04 36.69 -23.90
N ILE A 82 26.73 35.97 -23.00
CA ILE A 82 28.03 36.38 -22.47
C ILE A 82 29.16 36.07 -23.47
N PHE A 83 29.06 34.96 -24.18
CA PHE A 83 30.09 34.46 -25.09
C PHE A 83 29.82 34.78 -26.57
N SER A 84 28.72 35.45 -26.89
CA SER A 84 28.35 35.91 -28.25
C SER A 84 28.74 37.36 -28.49
#